data_AF-A0A9D7D5D3-F1
#
_entry.id   AF-A0A9D7D5D3-F1
#
_cell.length_a   1.000
_cell.length_b   1.000
_cell.length_c   1.000
_cell.angle_alpha   90.00
_cell.angle_beta   90.00
_cell.angle_gamma   90.00
#
_symmetry.space_group_name_H-M   'P 1'
#
loop_
_entity.id
_entity.type
_entity.pdbx_description
1 polymer ?
#
loop_
_entity_poly.entity_id
_entity_poly.type
_entity_poly.pdbx_seq_one_letter_code
_entity_poly.pdbx_strand_id
1 'polypeptide(L)'
;MKSPDPSAVIEANIAVVNGLFAQHLEAQEISRDALRSYYVDYYLAQMQNGGFSQFVYNASASGEVFTLVTEGLESMGAKKHLALFEKGVEGLVALGQKKVKEFLASEYFGTNKTRDALAKIDDAFYRLQEKEELTTLNARWLKGHADLVALPAAKLDAELKRRGARLPDRARRIAKALAAEPRYLQLIRALCKRAGHELDRVTAGDPSYKHDGASTVAWHFLTDRGHFFMVESKGKAHMLDGKTKKSVASVAAPA
;
A
#
# COMPACT_ATOMS: atom_id res chain seq x y z
N MET A 1 -0.98 24.19 -5.07
CA MET A 1 -1.16 24.06 -6.54
C MET A 1 -0.25 24.96 -7.40
N LYS A 2 0.66 25.75 -6.84
CA LYS A 2 1.58 26.61 -7.64
C LYS A 2 2.92 25.92 -7.99
N SER A 3 3.10 24.64 -7.65
CA SER A 3 4.34 23.94 -7.99
C SER A 3 4.42 23.71 -9.50
N PRO A 4 5.55 24.05 -10.15
CA PRO A 4 5.78 23.70 -11.55
C PRO A 4 6.01 22.19 -11.73
N ASP A 5 6.40 21.48 -10.68
CA ASP A 5 6.59 20.04 -10.68
C ASP A 5 5.23 19.30 -10.89
N PRO A 6 5.09 18.50 -11.96
CA PRO A 6 3.91 17.65 -12.18
C PRO A 6 3.64 16.68 -11.02
N SER A 7 4.67 16.12 -10.40
CA SER A 7 4.52 15.10 -9.35
C SER A 7 3.83 15.65 -8.11
N ALA A 8 4.06 16.92 -7.77
CA ALA A 8 3.54 17.52 -6.55
C ALA A 8 2.00 17.48 -6.39
N VAL A 9 1.22 17.56 -7.48
CA VAL A 9 -0.25 17.45 -7.39
C VAL A 9 -0.69 15.99 -7.24
N ILE A 10 0.05 15.06 -7.85
CA ILE A 10 -0.22 13.63 -7.78
C ILE A 10 0.12 13.13 -6.37
N GLU A 11 1.28 13.49 -5.83
CA GLU A 11 1.68 13.19 -4.45
C GLU A 11 0.67 13.73 -3.43
N ALA A 12 0.15 14.94 -3.65
CA ALA A 12 -0.90 15.50 -2.81
C ALA A 12 -2.19 14.66 -2.89
N ASN A 13 -2.61 14.24 -4.09
CA ASN A 13 -3.76 13.34 -4.26
C ASN A 13 -3.53 11.98 -3.58
N ILE A 14 -2.32 11.41 -3.71
CA ILE A 14 -1.92 10.16 -3.04
C ILE A 14 -2.03 10.30 -1.53
N ALA A 15 -1.49 11.37 -0.96
CA ALA A 15 -1.59 11.63 0.48
C ALA A 15 -3.05 11.75 0.95
N VAL A 16 -3.93 12.36 0.14
CA VAL A 16 -5.36 12.45 0.43
C VAL A 16 -6.03 11.08 0.38
N VAL A 17 -5.85 10.32 -0.69
CA VAL A 17 -6.47 8.99 -0.85
C VAL A 17 -6.01 8.04 0.26
N ASN A 18 -4.70 7.98 0.54
CA ASN A 18 -4.16 7.20 1.66
C ASN A 18 -4.71 7.68 3.00
N GLY A 19 -4.84 8.98 3.18
CA GLY A 19 -5.45 9.57 4.36
C GLY A 19 -6.90 9.15 4.55
N LEU A 20 -7.70 9.07 3.48
CA LEU A 20 -9.09 8.62 3.53
C LEU A 20 -9.18 7.12 3.88
N PHE A 21 -8.34 6.27 3.28
CA PHE A 21 -8.26 4.86 3.66
C PHE A 21 -7.82 4.68 5.12
N ALA A 22 -6.88 5.49 5.61
CA ALA A 22 -6.47 5.50 7.01
C ALA A 22 -7.60 5.95 7.96
N GLN A 23 -8.60 6.66 7.44
CA GLN A 23 -9.83 6.99 8.17
C GLN A 23 -10.94 5.93 8.02
N HIS A 24 -10.63 4.79 7.42
CA HIS A 24 -11.52 3.64 7.15
C HIS A 24 -12.65 3.92 6.15
N LEU A 25 -12.45 4.90 5.26
CA LEU A 25 -13.29 5.00 4.07
C LEU A 25 -12.97 3.83 3.13
N GLU A 26 -13.99 3.32 2.46
CA GLU A 26 -13.89 2.33 1.40
C GLU A 26 -13.80 3.02 0.03
N ALA A 27 -13.32 2.32 -1.00
CA ALA A 27 -13.02 2.91 -2.31
C ALA A 27 -14.25 3.61 -2.91
N GLN A 28 -15.45 3.05 -2.77
CA GLN A 28 -16.70 3.64 -3.27
C GLN A 28 -17.12 4.93 -2.55
N GLU A 29 -16.52 5.26 -1.42
CA GLU A 29 -16.76 6.50 -0.66
C GLU A 29 -15.73 7.60 -0.97
N ILE A 30 -14.72 7.27 -1.78
CA ILE A 30 -13.67 8.17 -2.26
C ILE A 30 -14.04 8.61 -3.68
N SER A 31 -13.66 9.85 -4.06
CA SER A 31 -13.83 10.31 -5.43
C SER A 31 -13.21 9.32 -6.41
N ARG A 32 -14.01 8.86 -7.39
CA ARG A 32 -13.53 7.93 -8.41
C ARG A 32 -12.37 8.53 -9.21
N ASP A 33 -12.39 9.82 -9.45
CA ASP A 33 -11.31 10.51 -10.18
C ASP A 33 -10.02 10.61 -9.35
N ALA A 34 -10.14 10.80 -8.03
CA ALA A 34 -8.98 10.71 -7.14
C ALA A 34 -8.37 9.30 -7.17
N LEU A 35 -9.20 8.26 -7.18
CA LEU A 35 -8.74 6.86 -7.28
C LEU A 35 -8.13 6.53 -8.65
N ARG A 36 -8.70 7.03 -9.76
CA ARG A 36 -8.13 6.87 -11.10
C ARG A 36 -6.72 7.44 -11.16
N SER A 37 -6.53 8.68 -10.70
CA SER A 37 -5.19 9.28 -10.62
C SER A 37 -4.24 8.46 -9.73
N TYR A 38 -4.70 8.06 -8.56
CA TYR A 38 -3.93 7.25 -7.60
C TYR A 38 -3.46 5.93 -8.21
N TYR A 39 -4.35 5.18 -8.88
CA TYR A 39 -4.01 3.88 -9.42
C TYR A 39 -3.20 3.94 -10.72
N VAL A 40 -3.34 5.02 -11.53
CA VAL A 40 -2.44 5.26 -12.66
C VAL A 40 -1.02 5.56 -12.19
N ASP A 41 -0.85 6.34 -11.12
CA ASP A 41 0.46 6.55 -10.51
C ASP A 41 1.03 5.26 -9.91
N TYR A 42 0.21 4.50 -9.19
CA TYR A 42 0.58 3.17 -8.69
C TYR A 42 1.04 2.24 -9.83
N TYR A 43 0.30 2.20 -10.95
CA TYR A 43 0.70 1.45 -12.14
C TYR A 43 2.07 1.91 -12.67
N LEU A 44 2.26 3.22 -12.86
CA LEU A 44 3.54 3.80 -13.30
C LEU A 44 4.69 3.38 -12.37
N ALA A 45 4.51 3.49 -11.05
CA ALA A 45 5.51 3.11 -10.06
C ALA A 45 5.84 1.61 -10.13
N GLN A 46 4.84 0.74 -10.30
CA GLN A 46 5.10 -0.70 -10.45
C GLN A 46 5.84 -1.01 -11.76
N MET A 47 5.46 -0.38 -12.87
CA MET A 47 6.14 -0.54 -14.16
C MET A 47 7.61 -0.15 -14.07
N GLN A 48 7.91 0.99 -13.42
CA GLN A 48 9.28 1.49 -13.24
C GLN A 48 10.13 0.61 -12.30
N ASN A 49 9.51 -0.02 -11.30
CA ASN A 49 10.23 -0.82 -10.32
C ASN A 49 10.48 -2.27 -10.76
N GLY A 50 9.52 -2.89 -11.47
CA GLY A 50 9.62 -4.29 -11.89
C GLY A 50 8.67 -4.70 -13.00
N GLY A 51 8.19 -3.74 -13.79
CA GLY A 51 7.40 -3.99 -14.98
C GLY A 51 5.97 -4.46 -14.70
N PHE A 52 5.32 -4.94 -15.75
CA PHE A 52 3.91 -5.32 -15.70
C PHE A 52 3.65 -6.50 -14.78
N SER A 53 4.61 -7.43 -14.70
CA SER A 53 4.51 -8.58 -13.81
C SER A 53 4.45 -8.17 -12.33
N GLN A 54 5.20 -7.12 -11.93
CA GLN A 54 5.14 -6.58 -10.57
C GLN A 54 3.81 -5.89 -10.30
N PHE A 55 3.29 -5.15 -11.28
CA PHE A 55 1.96 -4.54 -11.18
C PHE A 55 0.89 -5.58 -10.92
N VAL A 56 0.84 -6.65 -11.74
CA VAL A 56 -0.11 -7.76 -11.58
C VAL A 56 0.03 -8.40 -10.19
N TYR A 57 1.26 -8.69 -9.76
CA TYR A 57 1.53 -9.35 -8.49
C TYR A 57 1.09 -8.50 -7.30
N ASN A 58 1.55 -7.25 -7.22
CA ASN A 58 1.26 -6.36 -6.10
C ASN A 58 -0.20 -5.89 -6.08
N ALA A 59 -0.85 -5.75 -7.25
CA ALA A 59 -2.29 -5.52 -7.33
C ALA A 59 -3.13 -6.79 -7.05
N SER A 60 -2.50 -7.95 -6.80
CA SER A 60 -3.15 -9.24 -6.63
C SER A 60 -4.11 -9.59 -7.78
N ALA A 61 -3.76 -9.17 -9.01
CA ALA A 61 -4.63 -9.23 -10.20
C ALA A 61 -6.07 -8.71 -9.97
N SER A 62 -6.22 -7.66 -9.16
CA SER A 62 -7.52 -7.08 -8.84
C SER A 62 -8.16 -6.44 -10.08
N GLY A 63 -9.33 -6.97 -10.46
CA GLY A 63 -10.13 -6.42 -11.55
C GLY A 63 -10.54 -4.96 -11.32
N GLU A 64 -10.83 -4.58 -10.07
CA GLU A 64 -11.18 -3.20 -9.72
C GLU A 64 -10.00 -2.25 -9.94
N VAL A 65 -8.79 -2.64 -9.52
CA VAL A 65 -7.59 -1.85 -9.77
C VAL A 65 -7.34 -1.70 -11.26
N PHE A 66 -7.54 -2.77 -12.05
CA PHE A 66 -7.34 -2.72 -13.50
C PHE A 66 -8.35 -1.79 -14.16
N THR A 67 -9.63 -1.85 -13.76
CA THR A 67 -10.66 -0.92 -14.22
C THR A 67 -10.29 0.53 -13.91
N LEU A 68 -9.81 0.83 -12.70
CA LEU A 68 -9.41 2.19 -12.32
C LEU A 68 -8.20 2.69 -13.13
N VAL A 69 -7.24 1.82 -13.46
CA VAL A 69 -6.13 2.15 -14.37
C VAL A 69 -6.64 2.41 -15.78
N THR A 70 -7.45 1.51 -16.35
CA THR A 70 -8.05 1.66 -17.69
C THR A 70 -8.80 2.99 -17.82
N GLU A 71 -9.75 3.26 -16.93
CA GLU A 71 -10.55 4.48 -16.94
C GLU A 71 -9.69 5.74 -16.70
N GLY A 72 -8.65 5.63 -15.85
CA GLY A 72 -7.72 6.72 -15.59
C GLY A 72 -6.89 7.08 -16.83
N LEU A 73 -6.29 6.08 -17.48
CA LEU A 73 -5.53 6.27 -18.73
C LEU A 73 -6.40 6.88 -19.83
N GLU A 74 -7.66 6.42 -19.96
CA GLU A 74 -8.63 6.99 -20.89
C GLU A 74 -8.92 8.46 -20.57
N SER A 75 -9.26 8.77 -19.31
CA SER A 75 -9.61 10.13 -18.85
C SER A 75 -8.46 11.13 -19.02
N MET A 76 -7.22 10.67 -18.84
CA MET A 76 -6.00 11.46 -19.05
C MET A 76 -5.62 11.62 -20.53
N GLY A 77 -6.29 10.92 -21.44
CA GLY A 77 -5.98 10.90 -22.86
C GLY A 77 -4.68 10.15 -23.20
N ALA A 78 -4.21 9.27 -22.31
CA ALA A 78 -2.99 8.47 -22.45
C ALA A 78 -3.23 7.26 -23.37
N LYS A 79 -3.61 7.52 -24.63
CA LYS A 79 -4.12 6.51 -25.57
C LYS A 79 -3.12 5.39 -25.86
N LYS A 80 -1.82 5.69 -25.92
CA LYS A 80 -0.81 4.67 -26.23
C LYS A 80 -0.53 3.79 -25.03
N HIS A 81 -0.48 4.39 -23.83
CA HIS A 81 -0.39 3.63 -22.59
C HIS A 81 -1.62 2.76 -22.36
N LEU A 82 -2.83 3.26 -22.64
CA LEU A 82 -4.07 2.48 -22.56
C LEU A 82 -3.99 1.22 -23.43
N ALA A 83 -3.65 1.37 -24.72
CA ALA A 83 -3.51 0.23 -25.62
C ALA A 83 -2.43 -0.78 -25.18
N LEU A 84 -1.31 -0.29 -24.62
CA LEU A 84 -0.27 -1.17 -24.10
C LEU A 84 -0.71 -1.91 -22.84
N PHE A 85 -1.43 -1.22 -21.94
CA PHE A 85 -1.99 -1.80 -20.73
C PHE A 85 -2.99 -2.91 -21.06
N GLU A 86 -3.91 -2.65 -21.98
CA GLU A 86 -4.89 -3.62 -22.47
C GLU A 86 -4.20 -4.87 -23.04
N LYS A 87 -3.14 -4.71 -23.84
CA LYS A 87 -2.32 -5.83 -24.33
C LYS A 87 -1.70 -6.65 -23.19
N GLY A 88 -1.25 -5.99 -22.12
CA GLY A 88 -0.77 -6.66 -20.92
C GLY A 88 -1.86 -7.49 -20.24
N VAL A 89 -3.05 -6.90 -20.08
CA VAL A 89 -4.22 -7.56 -19.49
C VAL A 89 -4.68 -8.74 -20.34
N GLU A 90 -4.71 -8.62 -21.67
CA GLU A 90 -4.97 -9.72 -22.60
C GLU A 90 -3.96 -10.85 -22.43
N GLY A 91 -2.66 -10.52 -22.30
CA GLY A 91 -1.61 -11.48 -22.00
C GLY A 91 -1.83 -12.22 -20.68
N LEU A 92 -2.27 -11.51 -19.64
CA LEU A 92 -2.63 -12.11 -18.36
C LEU A 92 -3.82 -13.07 -18.48
N VAL A 93 -4.88 -12.67 -19.19
CA VAL A 93 -6.06 -13.51 -19.43
C VAL A 93 -5.68 -14.77 -20.20
N ALA A 94 -4.82 -14.66 -21.21
CA ALA A 94 -4.36 -15.79 -22.02
C ALA A 94 -3.55 -16.83 -21.24
N LEU A 95 -2.92 -16.45 -20.11
CA LEU A 95 -2.25 -17.41 -19.22
C LEU A 95 -3.24 -18.35 -18.51
N GLY A 96 -4.48 -17.89 -18.31
CA GLY A 96 -5.54 -18.61 -17.63
C GLY A 96 -5.47 -18.52 -16.10
N GLN A 97 -6.63 -18.58 -15.47
CA GLN A 97 -6.80 -18.33 -14.03
C GLN A 97 -5.93 -19.22 -13.14
N LYS A 98 -5.71 -20.49 -13.51
CA LYS A 98 -4.89 -21.41 -12.73
C LYS A 98 -3.45 -20.93 -12.60
N LYS A 99 -2.81 -20.55 -13.72
CA LYS A 99 -1.42 -20.06 -13.70
C LYS A 99 -1.29 -18.72 -12.98
N VAL A 100 -2.29 -17.85 -13.10
CA VAL A 100 -2.32 -16.58 -12.36
C VAL A 100 -2.41 -16.83 -10.85
N LYS A 101 -3.28 -17.74 -10.39
CA LYS A 101 -3.35 -18.10 -8.96
C LYS A 101 -2.04 -18.69 -8.45
N GLU A 102 -1.44 -19.61 -9.21
CA GLU A 102 -0.14 -20.19 -8.87
C GLU A 102 0.97 -19.12 -8.79
N PHE A 103 0.96 -18.15 -9.71
CA PHE A 103 1.88 -17.01 -9.70
C PHE A 103 1.71 -16.13 -8.45
N LEU A 104 0.47 -15.75 -8.12
CA LEU A 104 0.18 -14.91 -6.95
C LEU A 104 0.46 -15.60 -5.61
N ALA A 105 0.45 -16.94 -5.58
CA ALA A 105 0.80 -17.73 -4.40
C ALA A 105 2.30 -18.06 -4.30
N SER A 106 3.09 -17.73 -5.32
CA SER A 106 4.53 -18.01 -5.37
C SER A 106 5.35 -16.82 -4.87
N GLU A 107 6.60 -17.07 -4.47
CA GLU A 107 7.56 -15.99 -4.24
C GLU A 107 7.78 -15.20 -5.54
N TYR A 108 7.78 -13.86 -5.43
CA TYR A 108 7.94 -12.99 -6.58
C TYR A 108 9.34 -13.08 -7.21
N PHE A 109 10.36 -13.21 -6.36
CA PHE A 109 11.77 -13.31 -6.77
C PHE A 109 12.16 -14.76 -7.11
N GLY A 110 13.19 -14.90 -7.95
CA GLY A 110 13.67 -16.21 -8.44
C GLY A 110 13.18 -16.54 -9.85
N THR A 111 13.24 -17.81 -10.24
CA THR A 111 12.82 -18.26 -11.57
C THR A 111 11.31 -18.39 -11.64
N ASN A 112 10.64 -17.63 -12.53
CA ASN A 112 9.18 -17.66 -12.65
C ASN A 112 8.72 -17.43 -14.10
N LYS A 113 8.27 -18.49 -14.78
CA LYS A 113 7.86 -18.43 -16.19
C LYS A 113 6.62 -17.55 -16.43
N THR A 114 5.74 -17.42 -15.44
CA THR A 114 4.56 -16.56 -15.54
C THR A 114 4.98 -15.10 -15.51
N ARG A 115 5.87 -14.74 -14.58
CA ARG A 115 6.47 -13.40 -14.51
C ARG A 115 7.14 -13.03 -15.84
N ASP A 116 7.98 -13.91 -16.37
CA ASP A 116 8.72 -13.67 -17.61
C ASP A 116 7.78 -13.53 -18.82
N ALA A 117 6.65 -14.23 -18.84
CA ALA A 117 5.63 -14.08 -19.88
C ALA A 117 4.90 -12.73 -19.81
N LEU A 118 4.65 -12.21 -18.61
CA LEU A 118 4.01 -10.91 -18.36
C LEU A 118 4.94 -9.73 -18.67
N ALA A 119 6.26 -9.90 -18.50
CA ALA A 119 7.27 -8.86 -18.73
C ALA A 119 7.43 -8.46 -20.22
N LYS A 120 6.76 -9.13 -21.16
CA LYS A 120 6.90 -8.90 -22.60
C LYS A 120 6.50 -7.49 -23.08
N ILE A 121 5.77 -6.73 -22.26
CA ILE A 121 5.36 -5.36 -22.62
C ILE A 121 6.29 -4.29 -22.06
N ASP A 122 7.23 -4.65 -21.18
CA ASP A 122 8.00 -3.70 -20.38
C ASP A 122 8.88 -2.79 -21.26
N ASP A 123 9.59 -3.33 -22.24
CA ASP A 123 10.41 -2.53 -23.17
C ASP A 123 9.58 -1.56 -24.03
N ALA A 124 8.34 -1.93 -24.35
CA ALA A 124 7.43 -1.04 -25.07
C ALA A 124 6.95 0.09 -24.15
N PHE A 125 6.73 -0.20 -22.88
CA PHE A 125 6.33 0.80 -21.88
C PHE A 125 7.39 1.89 -21.73
N TYR A 126 8.66 1.53 -21.53
CA TYR A 126 9.74 2.52 -21.37
C TYR A 126 9.88 3.44 -22.59
N ARG A 127 9.80 2.88 -23.80
CA ARG A 127 9.82 3.65 -25.05
C ARG A 127 8.61 4.55 -25.23
N LEU A 128 7.44 4.17 -24.70
CA LEU A 128 6.26 5.01 -24.70
C LEU A 128 6.38 6.14 -23.69
N GLN A 129 6.90 5.87 -22.49
CA GLN A 129 7.03 6.85 -21.42
C GLN A 129 7.95 8.02 -21.79
N GLU A 130 8.95 7.81 -22.65
CA GLU A 130 9.78 8.89 -23.22
C GLU A 130 8.99 9.87 -24.12
N LYS A 131 7.85 9.45 -24.67
CA LYS A 131 7.06 10.21 -25.67
C LYS A 131 5.69 10.66 -25.15
N GLU A 132 5.12 9.88 -24.24
CA GLU A 132 3.81 10.07 -23.63
C GLU A 132 4.01 9.91 -22.12
N GLU A 133 4.42 10.98 -21.45
CA GLU A 133 4.84 10.92 -20.05
C GLU A 133 3.62 10.95 -19.12
N LEU A 134 3.34 9.83 -18.44
CA LEU A 134 2.12 9.65 -17.63
C LEU A 134 2.00 10.63 -16.46
N THR A 135 3.10 11.01 -15.81
CA THR A 135 3.08 11.97 -14.68
C THR A 135 2.53 13.32 -15.15
N THR A 136 2.98 13.79 -16.31
CA THR A 136 2.54 15.05 -16.91
C THR A 136 1.08 15.01 -17.33
N LEU A 137 0.62 13.90 -17.92
CA LEU A 137 -0.78 13.71 -18.31
C LEU A 137 -1.69 13.65 -17.08
N ASN A 138 -1.34 12.86 -16.08
CA ASN A 138 -2.07 12.74 -14.81
C ASN A 138 -2.15 14.08 -14.08
N ALA A 139 -1.01 14.79 -13.95
CA ALA A 139 -0.96 16.10 -13.31
C ALA A 139 -1.81 17.14 -14.03
N ARG A 140 -1.79 17.15 -15.36
CA ARG A 140 -2.62 18.07 -16.17
C ARG A 140 -4.10 17.77 -15.97
N TRP A 141 -4.47 16.49 -16.00
CA TRP A 141 -5.85 16.07 -15.82
C TRP A 141 -6.39 16.43 -14.42
N LEU A 142 -5.63 16.14 -13.35
CA LEU A 142 -5.99 16.55 -11.99
C LEU A 142 -6.14 18.07 -11.87
N LYS A 143 -5.16 18.85 -12.35
CA LYS A 143 -5.17 20.32 -12.25
C LYS A 143 -6.35 20.95 -13.02
N GLY A 144 -6.83 20.28 -14.06
CA GLY A 144 -7.99 20.70 -14.85
C GLY A 144 -9.34 20.19 -14.34
N HIS A 145 -9.38 19.41 -13.24
CA HIS A 145 -10.60 18.81 -12.74
C HIS A 145 -11.54 19.86 -12.12
N ALA A 146 -12.81 19.87 -12.55
CA ALA A 146 -13.78 20.89 -12.15
C ALA A 146 -14.05 20.92 -10.63
N ASP A 147 -14.07 19.74 -10.00
CA ASP A 147 -14.31 19.59 -8.57
C ASP A 147 -13.05 19.63 -7.69
N LEU A 148 -11.91 20.06 -8.24
CA LEU A 148 -10.66 20.10 -7.49
C LEU A 148 -10.73 21.14 -6.36
N VAL A 149 -10.60 20.69 -5.12
CA VAL A 149 -10.51 21.56 -3.95
C VAL A 149 -9.10 21.52 -3.36
N ALA A 150 -8.40 22.65 -3.46
CA ALA A 150 -7.10 22.81 -2.83
C ALA A 150 -7.24 23.31 -1.39
N LEU A 151 -6.71 22.54 -0.44
CA LEU A 151 -6.64 22.92 0.97
C LEU A 151 -5.19 23.19 1.39
N PRO A 152 -4.95 24.14 2.33
CA PRO A 152 -3.69 24.22 3.03
C PRO A 152 -3.40 22.92 3.80
N ALA A 153 -2.12 22.53 3.91
CA ALA A 153 -1.72 21.30 4.58
C ALA A 153 -2.31 21.16 6.00
N ALA A 154 -2.30 22.25 6.79
CA ALA A 154 -2.87 22.27 8.13
C ALA A 154 -4.39 21.99 8.18
N LYS A 155 -5.13 22.30 7.11
CA LYS A 155 -6.58 22.03 7.01
C LYS A 155 -6.88 20.64 6.45
N LEU A 156 -5.91 20.00 5.80
CA LEU A 156 -6.12 18.70 5.16
C LEU A 156 -6.34 17.59 6.19
N ASP A 157 -5.49 17.53 7.23
CA ASP A 157 -5.65 16.53 8.31
C ASP A 157 -7.01 16.67 9.02
N ALA A 158 -7.43 17.90 9.31
CA ALA A 158 -8.74 18.18 9.90
C ALA A 158 -9.89 17.72 9.00
N GLU A 159 -9.79 17.92 7.68
CA GLU A 159 -10.81 17.48 6.72
C GLU A 159 -10.89 15.96 6.62
N LEU A 160 -9.75 15.26 6.58
CA LEU A 160 -9.71 13.79 6.59
C LEU A 160 -10.37 13.23 7.85
N LYS A 161 -9.99 13.73 9.03
CA LYS A 161 -10.59 13.34 10.31
C LYS A 161 -12.09 13.61 10.36
N ARG A 162 -12.52 14.78 9.86
CA ARG A 162 -13.94 15.15 9.79
C ARG A 162 -14.73 14.19 8.90
N ARG A 163 -14.20 13.79 7.74
CA ARG A 163 -14.85 12.81 6.85
C ARG A 163 -14.95 11.44 7.52
N GLY A 164 -13.86 10.97 8.12
CA GLY A 164 -13.84 9.72 8.88
C GLY A 164 -14.90 9.72 9.99
N ALA A 165 -14.96 10.78 10.81
CA ALA A 165 -15.90 10.90 11.91
C ALA A 165 -17.39 10.90 11.49
N ARG A 166 -17.69 11.17 10.21
CA ARG A 166 -19.05 11.12 9.66
C ARG A 166 -19.47 9.74 9.16
N LEU A 167 -18.56 8.76 9.14
CA LEU A 167 -18.91 7.39 8.77
C LEU A 167 -19.78 6.77 9.89
N PRO A 168 -21.03 6.37 9.59
CA PRO A 168 -21.96 5.88 10.61
C PRO A 168 -21.50 4.58 11.27
N ASP A 169 -20.73 3.75 10.55
CA ASP A 169 -20.22 2.46 11.03
C ASP A 169 -18.71 2.46 11.29
N ARG A 170 -18.10 3.64 11.47
CA ARG A 170 -16.63 3.79 11.64
C ARG A 170 -16.06 2.89 12.72
N ALA A 171 -16.71 2.83 13.89
CA ALA A 171 -16.26 2.01 15.02
C ALA A 171 -16.21 0.52 14.66
N ARG A 172 -17.20 0.03 13.89
CA ARG A 172 -17.23 -1.35 13.39
C ARG A 172 -16.11 -1.60 12.39
N ARG A 173 -15.82 -0.65 11.50
CA ARG A 173 -14.73 -0.77 10.52
C ARG A 173 -13.35 -0.79 11.17
N ILE A 174 -13.14 0.05 12.19
CA ILE A 174 -11.93 0.04 13.02
C ILE A 174 -11.77 -1.32 13.69
N ALA A 175 -12.81 -1.82 14.35
CA ALA A 175 -12.77 -3.11 15.02
C ALA A 175 -12.47 -4.26 14.05
N LYS A 176 -13.08 -4.25 12.86
CA LYS A 176 -12.81 -5.22 11.79
C LYS A 176 -11.36 -5.14 11.31
N ALA A 177 -10.83 -3.93 11.08
CA ALA A 177 -9.46 -3.73 10.66
C ALA A 177 -8.46 -4.24 11.71
N LEU A 178 -8.68 -3.91 12.99
CA LEU A 178 -7.86 -4.39 14.11
C LEU A 178 -7.90 -5.93 14.23
N ALA A 179 -9.06 -6.55 14.02
CA ALA A 179 -9.20 -8.01 14.05
C ALA A 179 -8.50 -8.70 12.86
N ALA A 180 -8.37 -8.00 11.72
CA ALA A 180 -7.70 -8.50 10.53
C ALA A 180 -6.19 -8.19 10.49
N GLU A 181 -5.66 -7.45 11.47
CA GLU A 181 -4.22 -7.15 11.55
C GLU A 181 -3.41 -8.46 11.63
N PRO A 182 -2.21 -8.51 11.04
CA PRO A 182 -1.29 -9.63 11.24
C PRO A 182 -1.03 -9.91 12.72
N ARG A 183 -0.85 -11.19 13.06
CA ARG A 183 -0.61 -11.66 14.44
C ARG A 183 0.42 -10.82 15.21
N TYR A 184 1.55 -10.51 14.58
CA TYR A 184 2.62 -9.75 15.25
C TYR A 184 2.16 -8.34 15.68
N LEU A 185 1.32 -7.66 14.89
CA LEU A 185 0.74 -6.36 15.24
C LEU A 185 -0.25 -6.48 16.38
N GLN A 186 -1.11 -7.51 16.35
CA GLN A 186 -2.05 -7.77 17.45
C GLN A 186 -1.32 -7.98 18.78
N LEU A 187 -0.23 -8.74 18.76
CA LEU A 187 0.62 -8.99 19.93
C LEU A 187 1.33 -7.71 20.41
N ILE A 188 1.89 -6.91 19.50
CA ILE A 188 2.53 -5.63 19.83
C ILE A 188 1.52 -4.67 20.50
N ARG A 189 0.29 -4.58 19.98
CA ARG A 189 -0.76 -3.75 20.59
C ARG A 189 -1.14 -4.25 21.98
N ALA A 190 -1.27 -5.57 22.17
CA ALA A 190 -1.55 -6.16 23.47
C ALA A 190 -0.43 -5.86 24.48
N LEU A 191 0.83 -5.91 24.05
CA LEU A 191 2.00 -5.55 24.86
C LEU A 191 2.00 -4.07 25.23
N CYS A 192 1.79 -3.17 24.27
CA CYS A 192 1.70 -1.73 24.52
C CYS A 192 0.59 -1.41 25.53
N LYS A 193 -0.60 -2.00 25.35
CA LYS A 193 -1.71 -1.86 26.31
C LYS A 193 -1.33 -2.37 27.69
N ARG A 194 -0.64 -3.50 27.79
CA ARG A 194 -0.18 -4.08 29.07
C ARG A 194 0.87 -3.21 29.77
N ALA A 195 1.71 -2.52 29.00
CA ALA A 195 2.74 -1.61 29.47
C ALA A 195 2.22 -0.17 29.73
N GLY A 196 1.02 0.18 29.26
CA GLY A 196 0.50 1.55 29.31
C GLY A 196 1.16 2.49 28.31
N HIS A 197 1.63 1.96 27.17
CA HIS A 197 2.25 2.72 26.08
C HIS A 197 1.26 2.92 24.93
N GLU A 198 1.44 4.00 24.17
CA GLU A 198 0.77 4.23 22.90
C GLU A 198 1.69 3.85 21.75
N LEU A 199 1.24 2.93 20.88
CA LEU A 199 1.98 2.52 19.70
C LEU A 199 1.95 3.63 18.63
N ASP A 200 3.13 4.08 18.17
CA ASP A 200 3.27 4.96 16.99
C ASP A 200 3.33 4.12 15.71
N ARG A 201 4.40 3.32 15.53
CA ARG A 201 4.59 2.49 14.33
C ARG A 201 5.48 1.29 14.58
N VAL A 202 5.31 0.24 13.77
CA VAL A 202 6.30 -0.83 13.61
C VAL A 202 7.32 -0.39 12.56
N THR A 203 8.61 -0.60 12.82
CA THR A 203 9.69 -0.09 11.96
C THR A 203 10.40 -1.18 11.17
N ALA A 204 10.60 -2.37 11.75
CA ALA A 204 11.31 -3.46 11.10
C ALA A 204 10.95 -4.82 11.70
N GLY A 205 11.11 -5.88 10.91
CA GLY A 205 11.22 -7.25 11.39
C GLY A 205 12.63 -7.76 11.11
N ASP A 206 13.36 -8.16 12.16
CA ASP A 206 14.66 -8.81 12.05
C ASP A 206 14.47 -10.34 12.19
N PRO A 207 14.49 -11.10 11.07
CA PRO A 207 14.32 -12.54 11.10
C PRO A 207 15.56 -13.30 11.59
N SER A 208 16.70 -12.61 11.79
CA SER A 208 17.97 -13.21 12.20
C SER A 208 18.18 -13.20 13.72
N TYR A 209 17.24 -12.62 14.48
CA TYR A 209 17.37 -12.45 15.92
C TYR A 209 17.35 -13.80 16.65
N LYS A 210 18.21 -13.93 17.67
CA LYS A 210 18.25 -15.09 18.57
C LYS A 210 17.77 -14.69 19.95
N HIS A 211 16.77 -15.41 20.46
CA HIS A 211 16.26 -15.24 21.82
C HIS A 211 16.24 -16.61 22.51
N ASP A 212 16.82 -16.70 23.71
CA ASP A 212 17.00 -17.97 24.43
C ASP A 212 17.66 -19.10 23.57
N GLY A 213 18.54 -18.72 22.64
CA GLY A 213 19.24 -19.67 21.76
C GLY A 213 18.45 -20.16 20.54
N ALA A 214 17.15 -19.82 20.42
CA ALA A 214 16.33 -20.12 19.26
C ALA A 214 16.23 -18.91 18.32
N SER A 215 16.23 -19.15 17.01
CA SER A 215 15.96 -18.11 16.02
C SER A 215 14.48 -17.71 16.09
N THR A 216 14.23 -16.40 16.12
CA THR A 216 12.88 -15.81 16.14
C THR A 216 12.91 -14.48 15.40
N VAL A 217 11.74 -13.97 14.99
CA VAL A 217 11.67 -12.64 14.37
C VAL A 217 11.54 -11.60 15.48
N ALA A 218 12.49 -10.66 15.54
CA ALA A 218 12.36 -9.49 16.39
C ALA A 218 11.64 -8.37 15.64
N TRP A 219 10.43 -8.03 16.10
CA TRP A 219 9.67 -6.92 15.54
C TRP A 219 9.96 -5.64 16.30
N HIS A 220 10.63 -4.69 15.66
CA HIS A 220 10.97 -3.39 16.24
C HIS A 220 9.84 -2.39 16.03
N PHE A 221 9.55 -1.58 17.04
CA PHE A 221 8.48 -0.58 17.01
C PHE A 221 8.77 0.62 17.91
N LEU A 222 8.12 1.74 17.60
CA LEU A 222 8.16 2.99 18.36
C LEU A 222 6.85 3.20 19.12
N THR A 223 6.97 3.75 20.31
CA THR A 223 5.87 4.18 21.18
C THR A 223 6.10 5.60 21.66
N ASP A 224 5.13 6.16 22.38
CA ASP A 224 5.29 7.41 23.16
C ASP A 224 6.46 7.37 24.16
N ARG A 225 6.96 6.17 24.50
CA ARG A 225 8.10 5.96 25.41
C ARG A 225 9.41 5.62 24.71
N GLY A 226 9.45 5.70 23.38
CA GLY A 226 10.64 5.43 22.57
C GLY A 226 10.62 4.05 21.91
N HIS A 227 11.80 3.48 21.71
CA HIS A 227 12.02 2.28 20.89
C HIS A 227 11.97 0.99 21.71
N PHE A 228 11.22 0.02 21.21
CA PHE A 228 11.06 -1.32 21.78
C PHE A 228 11.10 -2.37 20.67
N PHE A 229 11.21 -3.62 21.07
CA PHE A 229 11.03 -4.75 20.17
C PHE A 229 10.29 -5.90 20.84
N MET A 230 9.58 -6.66 20.03
CA MET A 230 8.86 -7.85 20.45
C MET A 230 9.58 -9.11 19.95
N VAL A 231 9.68 -10.11 20.82
CA VAL A 231 10.04 -11.48 20.45
C VAL A 231 9.01 -12.47 20.98
N GLU A 232 8.71 -13.51 20.20
CA GLU A 232 7.90 -14.65 20.66
C GLU A 232 8.81 -15.78 21.15
N SER A 233 8.51 -16.33 22.33
CA SER A 233 9.21 -17.47 22.93
C SER A 233 8.30 -18.20 23.92
N LYS A 234 8.34 -19.54 23.92
CA LYS A 234 7.64 -20.41 24.89
C LYS A 234 6.15 -20.05 25.06
N GLY A 235 5.45 -19.78 23.96
CA GLY A 235 4.01 -19.44 23.96
C GLY A 235 3.67 -18.06 24.52
N LYS A 236 4.65 -17.15 24.61
CA LYS A 236 4.48 -15.77 25.04
C LYS A 236 5.14 -14.82 24.05
N ALA A 237 4.59 -13.61 23.98
CA ALA A 237 5.24 -12.47 23.36
C ALA A 237 5.83 -11.58 24.45
N HIS A 238 7.05 -11.11 24.24
CA HIS A 238 7.82 -10.30 25.20
C HIS A 238 8.17 -8.96 24.57
N MET A 239 7.83 -7.87 25.25
CA MET A 239 8.26 -6.52 24.89
C MET A 239 9.57 -6.21 25.62
N LEU A 240 10.59 -5.84 24.87
CA LEU A 240 11.92 -5.55 25.36
C LEU A 240 12.28 -4.10 25.01
N ASP A 241 12.90 -3.39 25.97
CA ASP A 241 13.42 -2.05 25.74
C ASP A 241 14.55 -2.08 24.71
N GLY A 242 14.47 -1.20 23.71
CA GLY A 242 15.37 -1.21 22.55
C GLY A 242 16.85 -0.97 22.89
N LYS A 243 17.13 -0.30 24.01
CA LYS A 243 18.50 0.02 24.45
C LYS A 243 19.03 -0.99 25.46
N THR A 244 18.25 -1.23 26.52
CA THR A 244 18.66 -2.04 27.67
C THR A 244 18.36 -3.52 27.50
N LYS A 245 17.53 -3.89 26.51
CA LYS A 245 17.04 -5.26 26.27
C LYS A 245 16.32 -5.88 27.48
N LYS A 246 15.90 -5.07 28.44
CA LYS A 246 15.14 -5.53 29.61
C LYS A 246 13.68 -5.74 29.23
N SER A 247 13.07 -6.78 29.81
CA SER A 247 11.64 -7.06 29.65
C SER A 247 10.80 -5.97 30.30
N VAL A 248 9.85 -5.44 29.53
CA VAL A 248 8.92 -4.38 29.94
C VAL A 248 7.53 -4.96 30.20
N ALA A 249 7.07 -5.85 29.30
CA ALA A 249 5.78 -6.51 29.40
C ALA A 249 5.81 -7.88 28.71
N SER A 250 4.87 -8.75 29.09
CA SER A 250 4.63 -10.00 28.37
C SER A 250 3.14 -10.30 28.28
N VAL A 251 2.73 -10.97 27.21
CA VAL A 251 1.37 -11.46 26.97
C VAL A 251 1.41 -12.89 26.46
N ALA A 252 0.30 -13.62 26.61
CA ALA A 252 0.17 -14.95 26.02
C ALA A 252 0.18 -14.84 24.49
N ALA A 253 0.90 -15.75 23.84
CA ALA A 253 0.99 -15.88 22.39
C ALA A 253 0.93 -17.38 22.04
N PRO A 254 -0.20 -18.08 22.29
CA PRO A 254 -0.36 -19.47 21.89
C PRO A 254 -0.21 -19.59 20.37
N ALA A 255 0.40 -20.68 19.89
CA ALA A 255 0.65 -20.91 18.47
C ALA A 255 -0.66 -20.86 17.66
#